data_AF-A0A134B6K9-F1
#
_entry.id   AF-A0A134B6K9-F1
#
_cell.length_a   1.000
_cell.length_b   1.000
_cell.length_c   1.000
_cell.angle_alpha   90.00
_cell.angle_beta   90.00
_cell.angle_gamma   90.00
#
_symmetry.space_group_name_H-M   'P 1'
#
loop_
_entity.id
_entity.type
_entity.pdbx_description
1 polymer ?
#
loop_
_entity_poly.entity_id
_entity_poly.type
_entity_poly.pdbx_seq_one_letter_code
_entity_poly.pdbx_strand_id
1 'polypeptide(L)' 'EAKAYQPIPIIAEFLNEDGSDSLTETIETNYKRVKQEILSLVELEIERIKSDPNLAHLLKDN' A
#
# COMPACT_ATOMS: atom_id res chain seq x y z
N GLU A 1 9.70 10.10 -46.47
CA GLU A 1 8.25 10.28 -46.25
C GLU A 1 7.80 9.25 -45.21
N ALA A 2 7.56 9.65 -43.96
CA ALA A 2 7.13 8.75 -42.88
C ALA A 2 5.61 8.51 -42.94
N LYS A 3 5.13 7.96 -44.06
CA LYS A 3 3.72 8.12 -44.48
C LYS A 3 2.72 7.08 -43.94
N ALA A 4 3.04 6.29 -42.90
CA ALA A 4 2.07 5.37 -42.31
C ALA A 4 2.36 4.95 -40.85
N TYR A 5 2.86 5.84 -40.00
CA TYR A 5 2.93 5.50 -38.57
C TYR A 5 1.52 5.51 -37.98
N GLN A 6 1.03 4.33 -37.59
CA GLN A 6 -0.17 4.17 -36.75
C GLN A 6 0.30 4.18 -35.29
N PRO A 7 -0.22 5.07 -34.44
CA PRO A 7 0.10 5.05 -33.01
C PRO A 7 -0.23 3.69 -32.41
N ILE A 8 0.65 3.19 -31.54
CA ILE A 8 0.38 1.97 -30.77
C ILE A 8 -0.85 2.23 -29.88
N PRO A 9 -1.88 1.36 -29.92
CA PRO A 9 -3.07 1.56 -29.10
C PRO A 9 -2.72 1.45 -27.62
N ILE A 10 -3.34 2.31 -26.81
CA ILE A 10 -3.20 2.28 -25.35
C ILE A 10 -3.97 1.06 -24.84
N ILE A 11 -3.28 0.17 -24.12
CA ILE A 11 -3.85 -1.10 -23.61
C ILE A 11 -4.67 -0.86 -22.33
N ALA A 12 -4.23 0.08 -21.49
CA ALA A 12 -4.94 0.53 -20.30
C ALA A 12 -4.59 2.00 -20.05
N GLU A 13 -5.62 2.85 -19.96
CA GLU A 13 -5.47 4.23 -19.54
C GLU A 13 -5.50 4.28 -18.01
N PHE A 14 -4.48 4.86 -17.38
CA PHE A 14 -4.43 5.11 -15.94
C PHE A 14 -5.03 6.47 -15.57
N LEU A 15 -5.86 7.01 -16.46
CA LEU A 15 -6.55 8.27 -16.27
C LEU A 15 -7.88 8.00 -15.58
N ASN A 16 -8.23 8.87 -14.63
CA ASN A 16 -9.57 8.92 -14.08
C ASN A 16 -10.61 9.29 -15.16
N GLU A 17 -11.90 9.19 -14.85
CA GLU A 17 -13.01 9.56 -15.75
C GLU A 17 -12.94 11.01 -16.25
N ASP A 18 -12.23 11.90 -15.55
CA ASP A 18 -12.01 13.31 -15.92
C ASP A 18 -10.72 13.56 -16.73
N GLY A 19 -9.93 12.52 -17.02
CA GLY A 19 -8.67 12.61 -17.74
C GLY A 19 -7.44 12.97 -16.88
N SER A 20 -7.57 13.03 -15.55
CA SER A 20 -6.45 13.25 -14.62
C SER A 20 -5.70 11.96 -14.29
N ASP A 21 -4.37 12.03 -14.14
CA ASP A 21 -3.53 10.91 -13.71
C ASP A 21 -3.52 10.80 -12.18
N SER A 22 -4.32 9.87 -11.62
CA SER A 22 -4.33 9.54 -10.19
C SER A 22 -3.39 8.42 -9.80
N LEU A 23 -2.52 7.96 -10.71
CA LEU A 23 -1.63 6.83 -10.40
C LEU A 23 -0.77 7.13 -9.18
N THR A 24 -0.21 8.34 -9.11
CA THR A 24 0.59 8.78 -7.96
C THR A 24 -0.23 8.81 -6.68
N GLU A 25 -1.44 9.39 -6.71
CA GLU A 25 -2.33 9.45 -5.55
C GLU A 25 -2.76 8.05 -5.07
N THR A 26 -3.03 7.15 -6.01
CA THR A 26 -3.43 5.75 -5.73
C THR A 26 -2.29 4.98 -5.10
N ILE A 27 -1.06 5.14 -5.60
CA ILE A 27 0.15 4.55 -5.03
C ILE A 27 0.38 5.10 -3.61
N GLU A 28 0.29 6.41 -3.42
CA GLU A 28 0.47 7.04 -2.11
C GLU A 28 -0.58 6.57 -1.10
N THR A 29 -1.84 6.49 -1.51
CA THR A 29 -2.94 6.00 -0.67
C THR A 29 -2.70 4.56 -0.26
N ASN A 30 -2.31 3.68 -1.19
CA ASN A 30 -1.96 2.30 -0.88
C ASN A 30 -0.79 2.22 0.10
N TYR A 31 0.28 2.97 -0.14
CA TYR A 31 1.43 3.00 0.75
C TYR A 31 1.06 3.42 2.17
N LYS A 32 0.28 4.50 2.32
CA LYS A 32 -0.19 4.99 3.62
C LYS A 32 -1.06 3.95 4.34
N ARG A 33 -1.98 3.32 3.60
CA ARG A 33 -2.86 2.28 4.14
C ARG A 33 -2.07 1.07 4.63
N VAL A 34 -1.22 0.49 3.79
CA VAL A 34 -0.39 -0.67 4.15
C VAL A 34 0.48 -0.34 5.37
N LYS A 35 1.09 0.85 5.40
CA LYS A 35 1.90 1.29 6.54
C LYS A 35 1.07 1.33 7.84
N GLN A 36 -0.14 1.89 7.80
CA GLN A 36 -1.03 1.94 8.97
C GLN A 36 -1.46 0.54 9.42
N GLU A 37 -1.86 -0.33 8.48
CA GLU A 37 -2.27 -1.70 8.77
C GLU A 37 -1.14 -2.49 9.45
N ILE A 38 0.10 -2.36 8.98
CA ILE A 38 1.26 -3.01 9.60
C ILE A 38 1.51 -2.50 11.02
N LEU A 39 1.40 -1.19 11.27
CA LEU A 39 1.54 -0.64 12.62
C LEU A 39 0.46 -1.20 13.56
N SER A 40 -0.79 -1.21 13.12
CA SER A 40 -1.89 -1.78 13.92
C SER A 40 -1.70 -3.27 14.19
N LEU A 41 -1.22 -4.04 13.21
CA LEU A 41 -0.91 -5.46 13.41
C LEU A 41 0.19 -5.68 14.45
N VAL A 42 1.25 -4.86 14.42
CA VAL A 42 2.32 -4.93 15.41
C VAL A 42 1.81 -4.59 16.81
N GLU A 43 0.98 -3.54 16.94
CA GLU A 43 0.37 -3.16 18.22
C GLU A 43 -0.52 -4.29 18.77
N LEU A 44 -1.39 -4.86 17.93
CA LEU A 44 -2.24 -5.98 18.31
C LEU A 44 -1.43 -7.20 18.73
N GLU A 45 -0.34 -7.49 18.03
CA GLU A 45 0.54 -8.62 18.35
C GLU A 45 1.29 -8.40 19.66
N ILE A 46 1.71 -7.16 19.95
CA ILE A 46 2.30 -6.80 21.24
C ILE A 46 1.28 -7.05 22.35
N GLU A 47 0.03 -6.61 22.21
CA GLU A 47 -1.01 -6.85 23.22
C GLU A 47 -1.36 -8.34 23.37
N ARG A 48 -1.37 -9.09 22.27
CA ARG A 48 -1.52 -10.56 22.29
C ARG A 48 -0.39 -11.22 23.08
N ILE A 49 0.86 -10.80 22.87
CA ILE A 49 2.02 -11.34 23.59
C ILE A 49 1.98 -10.95 25.07
N LYS A 50 1.59 -9.70 25.41
CA LYS A 50 1.42 -9.26 26.81
C LYS A 50 0.39 -10.09 27.58
N SER A 51 -0.71 -10.45 26.90
CA SER A 51 -1.82 -11.16 27.52
C SER A 51 -1.62 -12.68 27.64
N ASP A 52 -0.63 -13.25 26.94
CA ASP A 52 -0.27 -14.66 27.04
C ASP A 52 0.86 -14.85 28.08
N PRO A 53 0.60 -15.48 29.25
CA PRO A 53 1.62 -15.68 30.28
C PRO A 53 2.85 -16.47 29.80
N ASN A 54 2.69 -17.34 28.80
CA ASN A 54 3.79 -18.11 28.23
C ASN A 54 4.67 -17.27 27.30
N LEU A 55 4.16 -16.16 26.76
CA LEU A 55 4.88 -15.32 25.79
C LEU A 55 5.27 -13.96 26.35
N ALA A 56 4.62 -13.49 27.42
CA ALA A 56 4.83 -12.16 28.01
C ALA A 56 6.31 -11.86 28.32
N HIS A 57 7.09 -12.88 28.71
CA HIS A 57 8.52 -12.77 28.99
C HIS A 57 9.39 -12.39 27.76
N LEU A 58 8.85 -12.45 26.54
CA LEU A 58 9.54 -12.05 25.31
C LEU A 58 9.57 -10.53 25.11
N LEU A 59 8.66 -9.81 25.77
CA LEU A 59 8.66 -8.36 25.75
C LEU A 59 9.73 -7.88 26.71
N LYS A 60 10.75 -7.20 26.19
CA LYS A 60 11.74 -6.54 27.03
C LYS A 60 11.08 -5.34 27.69
N ASP A 61 11.25 -5.22 29.00
CA ASP A 61 11.04 -3.95 29.69
C ASP A 61 12.08 -2.96 29.14
N ASN A 62 11.61 -1.95 28.40
CA ASN A 62 12.44 -0.84 27.93
C ASN A 62 12.40 0.32 28.93
#